data_AF-A0A2G9R824-F1
#
_entry.id   AF-A0A2G9R824-F1
#
_cell.length_a   1.000
_cell.length_b   1.000
_cell.length_c   1.000
_cell.angle_alpha   90.00
_cell.angle_beta   90.00
_cell.angle_gamma   90.00
#
_symmetry.space_group_name_H-M   'P 1'
#
loop_
_entity.id
_entity.type
_entity.pdbx_description
1 polymer ?
#
loop_
_entity_poly.entity_id
_entity_poly.type
_entity_poly.pdbx_seq_one_letter_code
_entity_poly.pdbx_strand_id
1 'polypeptide(L)'
;MVPVGWCCTLLAILVQAVDVFLAYNVEVSPEKIFSVNGSRFFGYKVRQIRSTNGERILVGDPGLGRLHFCDVIRGTCDIISLPSQNTTNHIGLTLEVEPKSGRCIVCGSDTPHECDQTMYMNGACYSMDSSLTPSPKITPGYQ
;
A
#
# COMPACT_ATOMS: atom_id res chain seq x y z
N MET A 1 40.71 40.31 4.98
CA MET A 1 39.30 40.28 5.42
C MET A 1 38.48 39.75 4.25
N VAL A 2 38.07 38.47 4.30
CA VAL A 2 37.18 37.91 3.27
C VAL A 2 35.80 38.53 3.50
N PRO A 3 35.15 39.11 2.48
CA PRO A 3 33.87 39.77 2.66
C PRO A 3 32.84 38.73 3.15
N VAL A 4 32.12 39.06 4.23
CA VAL A 4 31.17 38.18 4.92
C VAL A 4 30.13 37.55 3.97
N GLY A 5 29.78 38.25 2.89
CA GLY A 5 28.87 37.73 1.85
C GLY A 5 29.41 36.55 1.02
N TRP A 6 30.73 36.43 0.86
CA TRP A 6 31.34 35.28 0.17
C TRP A 6 31.37 34.01 1.03
N CYS A 7 31.48 34.18 2.36
CA CYS A 7 31.39 33.06 3.29
C CYS A 7 29.98 32.48 3.31
N CYS A 8 28.94 33.33 3.38
CA CYS A 8 27.55 32.87 3.40
C CYS A 8 27.12 32.20 2.09
N THR A 9 27.61 32.67 0.95
CA THR A 9 27.29 32.06 -0.37
C THR A 9 27.97 30.71 -0.55
N LEU A 10 29.24 30.57 -0.16
CA LEU A 10 29.92 29.28 -0.16
C LEU A 10 29.26 28.27 0.81
N LEU A 11 28.83 28.72 1.99
CA LEU A 11 28.12 27.87 2.94
C LEU A 11 26.77 27.39 2.38
N ALA A 12 26.02 28.28 1.72
CA ALA A 12 24.75 27.92 1.09
C ALA A 12 24.93 26.91 -0.07
N ILE A 13 25.97 27.06 -0.89
CA ILE A 13 26.30 26.11 -1.96
C ILE A 13 26.68 24.74 -1.38
N LEU A 14 27.45 24.70 -0.30
CA LEU A 14 27.82 23.45 0.38
C LEU A 14 26.59 22.73 0.96
N VAL A 15 25.68 23.46 1.59
CA VAL A 15 24.43 22.89 2.14
C VAL A 15 23.56 22.29 1.02
N GLN A 16 23.37 23.01 -0.09
CA GLN A 16 22.62 22.49 -1.24
C GLN A 16 23.28 21.27 -1.88
N ALA A 17 24.62 21.23 -1.92
CA ALA A 17 25.34 20.07 -2.44
C ALA A 17 25.12 18.83 -1.56
N VAL A 18 25.11 18.97 -0.22
CA VAL A 18 24.87 17.86 0.72
C VAL A 18 23.49 17.22 0.51
N ASP A 19 22.45 18.01 0.25
CA ASP A 19 21.10 17.50 -0.01
C ASP A 19 21.03 16.65 -1.29
N VAL A 20 21.77 17.04 -2.34
CA VAL A 20 21.85 16.28 -3.60
C VAL A 20 22.53 14.92 -3.40
N PHE A 21 23.48 14.81 -2.47
CA PHE A 21 24.15 13.54 -2.18
C PHE A 21 23.29 12.55 -1.38
N LEU A 22 22.19 12.99 -0.77
CA LEU A 22 21.28 12.11 -0.02
C LEU A 22 20.25 11.41 -0.90
N ALA A 23 20.13 11.78 -2.18
CA ALA A 23 19.10 11.26 -3.08
C ALA A 23 19.42 9.91 -3.76
N TYR A 24 20.63 9.35 -3.56
CA TYR A 24 21.05 8.07 -4.16
C TYR A 24 21.31 6.95 -3.13
N ASN A 25 20.77 7.07 -1.92
CA ASN A 25 21.01 6.13 -0.82
C ASN A 25 20.16 4.85 -0.86
N VAL A 26 19.45 4.57 -1.96
CA VAL A 26 18.72 3.31 -2.16
C VAL A 26 19.67 2.29 -2.77
N GLU A 27 20.03 1.28 -1.98
CA GLU A 27 20.80 0.14 -2.46
C GLU A 27 19.96 -0.67 -3.45
N VAL A 28 20.43 -0.74 -4.70
CA VAL A 28 19.74 -1.46 -5.77
C VAL A 28 20.09 -2.96 -5.81
N SER A 29 21.11 -3.39 -5.08
CA SER A 29 21.52 -4.80 -4.99
C SER A 29 22.28 -5.06 -3.68
N PRO A 30 21.96 -6.13 -2.92
CA PRO A 30 20.99 -7.17 -3.25
C PRO A 30 19.55 -6.73 -2.99
N GLU A 31 18.71 -6.77 -4.03
CA GLU A 31 17.28 -6.49 -3.93
C GLU A 31 16.49 -7.73 -3.45
N LYS A 32 15.33 -7.48 -2.83
CA LYS A 32 14.40 -8.54 -2.45
C LYS A 32 13.18 -8.53 -3.35
N ILE A 33 12.98 -9.62 -4.07
CA ILE A 33 11.88 -9.77 -5.04
C ILE A 33 10.77 -10.62 -4.42
N PHE A 34 9.57 -10.07 -4.39
CA PHE A 34 8.36 -10.78 -4.02
C PHE A 34 7.53 -11.05 -5.27
N SER A 35 7.12 -12.30 -5.47
CA SER A 35 6.28 -12.70 -6.60
C SER A 35 5.28 -13.78 -6.18
N VAL A 36 4.14 -13.81 -6.87
CA VAL A 36 3.08 -14.80 -6.66
C VAL A 36 2.70 -15.35 -8.03
N ASN A 37 2.57 -16.68 -8.11
CA ASN A 37 2.18 -17.34 -9.35
C ASN A 37 0.71 -17.11 -9.66
N GLY A 38 0.39 -16.95 -10.95
CA GLY A 38 -0.99 -16.93 -11.44
C GLY A 38 -1.70 -15.58 -11.34
N SER A 39 -1.01 -14.50 -10.95
CA SER A 39 -1.53 -13.13 -11.05
C SER A 39 -0.64 -12.23 -11.89
N ARG A 40 -1.28 -11.43 -12.76
CA ARG A 40 -0.64 -10.33 -13.50
C ARG A 40 -0.74 -8.99 -12.79
N PHE A 41 -1.56 -8.90 -11.75
CA PHE A 41 -1.89 -7.65 -11.05
C PHE A 41 -1.37 -7.60 -9.62
N PHE A 42 -0.71 -8.65 -9.14
CA PHE A 42 0.07 -8.61 -7.91
C PHE A 42 1.07 -7.45 -7.98
N GLY A 43 1.03 -6.55 -6.99
CA GLY A 43 1.86 -5.35 -6.96
C GLY A 43 1.17 -4.10 -7.47
N TYR A 44 -0.11 -4.16 -7.85
CA TYR A 44 -0.87 -3.00 -8.34
C TYR A 44 -0.87 -1.84 -7.33
N LYS A 45 -0.98 -2.16 -6.04
CA LYS A 45 -0.72 -1.23 -4.93
C LYS A 45 0.16 -1.90 -3.89
N VAL A 46 1.10 -1.12 -3.33
CA VAL A 46 2.05 -1.58 -2.32
C VAL A 46 2.14 -0.53 -1.21
N ARG A 47 2.05 -0.96 0.05
CA ARG A 47 2.33 -0.13 1.23
C ARG A 47 3.14 -0.90 2.24
N GLN A 48 4.13 -0.24 2.84
CA GLN A 48 4.84 -0.76 4.00
C GLN A 48 3.96 -0.56 5.24
N ILE A 49 3.91 -1.57 6.10
CA ILE A 49 3.14 -1.54 7.34
C ILE A 49 3.99 -2.14 8.46
N ARG A 50 4.03 -1.43 9.59
CA ARG A 50 4.57 -1.97 10.83
C ARG A 50 3.44 -2.71 11.55
N SER A 51 3.42 -4.03 11.39
CA SER A 51 2.47 -4.90 12.07
C SER A 51 2.99 -5.24 13.47
N THR A 52 2.09 -5.75 14.32
CA THR A 52 2.46 -6.41 15.59
C THR A 52 3.47 -7.54 15.39
N ASN A 53 3.45 -8.16 14.22
CA ASN A 53 4.32 -9.26 13.83
C ASN A 53 5.56 -8.83 13.01
N GLY A 54 5.96 -7.56 13.08
CA GLY A 54 7.14 -7.02 12.40
C GLY A 54 6.83 -6.18 11.16
N GLU A 55 7.89 -5.81 10.44
CA GLU A 55 7.78 -5.04 9.20
C GLU A 55 7.28 -5.91 8.07
N ARG A 56 6.19 -5.48 7.45
CA ARG A 56 5.51 -6.20 6.39
C ARG A 56 5.21 -5.27 5.23
N ILE A 57 4.99 -5.88 4.08
CA ILE A 57 4.54 -5.18 2.88
C ILE A 57 3.15 -5.69 2.53
N LEU A 58 2.18 -4.79 2.49
CA LEU A 58 0.83 -5.08 2.06
C LEU A 58 0.73 -4.83 0.55
N VAL A 59 0.23 -5.82 -0.18
CA VAL A 59 0.19 -5.84 -1.65
C VAL A 59 -1.22 -6.13 -2.14
N GLY A 60 -1.75 -5.26 -3.00
CA GLY A 60 -3.02 -5.45 -3.70
C GLY A 60 -2.84 -6.27 -4.97
N ASP A 61 -3.79 -7.19 -5.21
CA ASP A 61 -3.92 -7.97 -6.44
C ASP A 61 -5.38 -7.90 -6.95
N PRO A 62 -5.77 -6.78 -7.57
CA PRO A 62 -7.15 -6.55 -7.97
C PRO A 62 -7.66 -7.52 -9.04
N GLY A 63 -6.78 -8.09 -9.87
CA GLY A 63 -7.20 -9.02 -10.93
C GLY A 63 -7.77 -10.34 -10.40
N LEU A 64 -7.31 -10.77 -9.22
CA LEU A 64 -7.90 -11.90 -8.49
C LEU A 64 -8.78 -11.45 -7.32
N GLY A 65 -8.91 -10.14 -7.13
CA GLY A 65 -9.58 -9.51 -5.99
C GLY A 65 -8.96 -9.89 -4.66
N ARG A 66 -7.63 -10.01 -4.56
CA ARG A 66 -6.89 -10.52 -3.39
C ARG A 66 -6.00 -9.47 -2.74
N LEU A 67 -5.64 -9.75 -1.50
CA LEU A 67 -4.60 -9.04 -0.77
C LEU A 67 -3.56 -10.02 -0.29
N HIS A 68 -2.32 -9.56 -0.29
CA HIS A 68 -1.18 -10.30 0.18
C HIS A 68 -0.44 -9.50 1.23
N PHE A 69 0.08 -10.18 2.26
CA PHE A 69 1.12 -9.60 3.10
C PHE A 69 2.42 -10.34 2.84
N CYS A 70 3.49 -9.59 2.64
CA CYS A 70 4.82 -10.12 2.45
C CYS A 70 5.66 -9.87 3.70
N ASP A 71 6.23 -10.93 4.24
CA ASP A 71 7.17 -10.86 5.34
C ASP A 71 8.56 -10.55 4.78
N VAL A 72 9.09 -9.39 5.18
CA VAL A 72 10.37 -8.90 4.65
C VAL A 72 11.52 -9.82 5.03
N ILE A 73 11.49 -10.43 6.23
CA ILE A 73 12.57 -11.29 6.72
C ILE A 73 12.50 -12.64 6.01
N ARG A 74 11.31 -13.25 5.96
CA ARG A 74 11.11 -14.60 5.38
C ARG A 74 11.16 -14.61 3.86
N GLY A 75 10.90 -13.48 3.20
CA GLY A 75 10.89 -13.40 1.73
C GLY A 75 9.65 -14.05 1.10
N THR A 76 8.58 -14.26 1.87
CA THR A 76 7.35 -14.95 1.42
C THR A 76 6.15 -14.01 1.48
N CYS A 77 5.16 -14.24 0.62
CA CYS A 77 3.89 -13.54 0.63
C CYS A 77 2.72 -14.51 0.80
N ASP A 78 1.85 -14.22 1.75
CA ASP A 78 0.67 -15.01 2.06
C ASP A 78 -0.60 -14.21 1.77
N ILE A 79 -1.70 -14.90 1.48
CA ILE A 79 -3.00 -14.27 1.19
C ILE A 79 -3.67 -13.84 2.51
N ILE A 80 -4.25 -12.64 2.51
CA ILE A 80 -5.14 -12.19 3.58
C ILE A 80 -6.58 -12.60 3.24
N SER A 81 -7.15 -13.46 4.08
CA SER A 81 -8.55 -13.88 3.97
C SER A 81 -9.47 -12.75 4.40
N LEU A 82 -10.24 -12.17 3.47
CA LEU A 82 -11.25 -11.17 3.79
C LEU A 82 -12.64 -11.82 3.99
N PRO A 83 -13.45 -11.32 4.94
CA PRO A 83 -14.80 -11.82 5.13
C PRO A 83 -15.67 -11.49 3.92
N SER A 84 -16.37 -12.49 3.40
CA SER A 84 -17.30 -12.35 2.27
C SER A 84 -16.66 -11.73 1.01
N GLN A 85 -15.40 -12.08 0.74
CA GLN A 85 -14.68 -11.67 -0.46
C GLN A 85 -15.34 -12.27 -1.70
N ASN A 86 -15.88 -11.42 -2.57
CA ASN A 86 -16.30 -11.83 -3.90
C ASN A 86 -15.17 -11.48 -4.88
N THR A 87 -14.83 -12.43 -5.76
CA THR A 87 -13.76 -12.25 -6.75
C THR A 87 -14.06 -11.14 -7.76
N THR A 88 -15.32 -10.71 -7.84
CA THR A 88 -15.79 -9.64 -8.73
C THR A 88 -15.36 -8.24 -8.29
N ASN A 89 -15.04 -8.03 -7.01
CA ASN A 89 -14.98 -6.68 -6.44
C ASN A 89 -13.61 -6.00 -6.58
N HIS A 90 -12.73 -6.45 -7.48
CA HIS A 90 -11.38 -5.93 -7.74
C HIS A 90 -10.63 -5.42 -6.48
N ILE A 91 -10.71 -6.17 -5.38
CA ILE A 91 -10.14 -5.76 -4.09
C ILE A 91 -8.62 -5.63 -4.22
N GLY A 92 -8.06 -4.52 -3.73
CA GLY A 92 -6.63 -4.21 -3.87
C GLY A 92 -6.33 -3.13 -4.90
N LEU A 93 -7.36 -2.54 -5.53
CA LEU A 93 -7.21 -1.34 -6.36
C LEU A 93 -6.76 -0.12 -5.56
N THR A 94 -7.31 0.05 -4.35
CA THR A 94 -6.96 1.13 -3.43
C THR A 94 -6.54 0.54 -2.10
N LEU A 95 -5.44 1.05 -1.55
CA LEU A 95 -4.83 0.53 -0.34
C LEU A 95 -4.07 1.63 0.37
N GLU A 96 -4.46 1.92 1.60
CA GLU A 96 -3.83 2.95 2.44
C GLU A 96 -3.62 2.48 3.87
N VAL A 97 -2.53 2.93 4.47
CA VAL A 97 -2.11 2.57 5.82
C VAL A 97 -1.99 3.85 6.64
N GLU A 98 -2.59 3.87 7.83
CA GLU A 98 -2.39 4.92 8.81
C GLU A 98 -1.04 4.69 9.52
N PRO A 99 -0.03 5.56 9.33
CA PRO A 99 1.34 5.27 9.77
C PRO A 99 1.50 5.10 11.28
N LYS A 100 0.66 5.78 12.08
CA LYS A 100 0.77 5.79 13.55
C LYS A 100 0.19 4.54 14.19
N SER A 101 -0.94 4.05 13.67
CA SER A 101 -1.67 2.94 14.26
C SER A 101 -1.38 1.61 13.58
N GLY A 102 -0.87 1.64 12.34
CA GLY A 102 -0.77 0.46 11.49
C GLY A 102 -2.12 -0.06 11.02
N ARG A 103 -3.23 0.67 11.28
CA ARG A 103 -4.53 0.35 10.70
C ARG A 103 -4.47 0.61 9.20
N CYS A 104 -5.19 -0.18 8.42
CA CYS A 104 -5.24 0.03 6.98
C CYS A 104 -6.66 -0.10 6.45
N ILE A 105 -6.88 0.50 5.29
CA ILE A 105 -8.10 0.36 4.52
C ILE A 105 -7.74 -0.09 3.13
N VAL A 106 -8.51 -1.05 2.63
CA VAL A 106 -8.42 -1.56 1.28
C VAL A 106 -9.78 -1.50 0.64
N CYS A 107 -9.82 -1.12 -0.63
CA CYS A 107 -11.05 -1.08 -1.40
C CYS A 107 -10.86 -1.69 -2.78
N GLY A 108 -11.99 -2.05 -3.38
CA GLY A 108 -12.10 -2.37 -4.79
C GLY A 108 -13.43 -1.87 -5.36
N SER A 109 -13.51 -1.84 -6.68
CA SER A 109 -14.67 -1.39 -7.45
C SER A 109 -15.61 -2.58 -7.77
N ASP A 110 -16.64 -2.32 -8.55
CA ASP A 110 -17.41 -3.37 -9.24
C ASP A 110 -18.08 -4.37 -8.30
N THR A 111 -18.69 -3.84 -7.24
CA THR A 111 -19.72 -4.56 -6.49
C THR A 111 -21.07 -4.24 -7.13
N PRO A 112 -21.54 -5.05 -8.10
CA PRO A 112 -22.84 -4.84 -8.70
C PRO A 112 -23.92 -5.08 -7.66
N HIS A 113 -24.93 -4.22 -7.67
CA HIS A 113 -26.18 -4.47 -6.97
C HIS A 113 -27.33 -3.99 -7.83
N GLU A 114 -28.42 -4.75 -7.80
CA GLU A 114 -29.63 -4.43 -8.51
C GLU A 114 -30.54 -3.63 -7.57
N CYS A 115 -31.08 -2.51 -8.07
CA CYS A 115 -32.15 -1.77 -7.42
C CYS A 115 -33.23 -1.54 -8.48
N ASP A 116 -34.38 -2.16 -8.24
CA ASP A 116 -35.46 -2.36 -9.20
C ASP A 116 -34.98 -3.01 -10.49
N GLN A 117 -34.80 -2.23 -11.55
CA GLN A 117 -34.34 -2.69 -12.87
C GLN A 117 -33.00 -2.07 -13.26
N THR A 118 -32.34 -1.37 -12.34
CA THR A 118 -31.07 -0.68 -12.59
C THR A 118 -29.94 -1.39 -11.87
N MET A 119 -28.91 -1.73 -12.65
CA MET A 119 -27.65 -2.25 -12.12
C MET A 119 -26.77 -1.09 -11.70
N TYR A 120 -26.51 -0.98 -10.40
CA TYR A 120 -25.62 0.01 -9.83
C TYR A 120 -24.27 -0.62 -9.51
N MET A 121 -23.20 0.14 -9.75
CA MET A 121 -21.83 -0.29 -9.53
C MET A 121 -21.22 0.52 -8.39
N ASN A 122 -21.07 -0.11 -7.22
CA ASN A 122 -20.46 0.53 -6.04
C ASN A 122 -19.10 -0.09 -5.72
N GLY A 123 -18.33 0.62 -4.90
CA GLY A 123 -17.13 0.06 -4.27
C GLY A 123 -17.46 -0.70 -2.99
N ALA A 124 -16.54 -1.56 -2.59
CA ALA A 124 -16.53 -2.17 -1.27
C ALA A 124 -15.15 -2.00 -0.63
N CYS A 125 -15.14 -1.76 0.67
CA CYS A 125 -13.92 -1.56 1.45
C CYS A 125 -13.87 -2.50 2.66
N TYR A 126 -12.66 -2.76 3.14
CA TYR A 126 -12.40 -3.45 4.40
C TYR A 126 -11.39 -2.62 5.18
N SER A 127 -11.65 -2.43 6.46
CA SER A 127 -10.64 -1.90 7.38
C SER A 127 -9.93 -3.07 8.05
N MET A 128 -8.66 -2.91 8.39
CA MET A 128 -7.88 -3.89 9.12
C MET A 128 -7.12 -3.22 10.25
N ASP A 129 -6.97 -3.92 11.37
CA ASP A 129 -6.08 -3.51 12.44
C ASP A 129 -4.60 -3.79 12.10
N SER A 130 -3.69 -3.42 13.00
CA SER A 130 -2.25 -3.64 12.83
C SER A 130 -1.84 -5.12 12.83
N SER A 131 -2.72 -6.02 13.24
CA SER A 131 -2.53 -7.47 13.13
C SER A 131 -3.06 -8.03 11.80
N LEU A 132 -3.52 -7.15 10.89
CA LEU A 132 -4.14 -7.48 9.60
C LEU A 132 -5.45 -8.26 9.75
N THR A 133 -6.16 -8.07 10.86
CA THR A 133 -7.48 -8.68 11.07
C THR A 133 -8.54 -7.82 10.37
N PRO A 134 -9.28 -8.35 9.39
CA PRO A 134 -10.27 -7.58 8.64
C PRO A 134 -11.56 -7.36 9.42
N SER A 135 -12.09 -6.15 9.32
CA SER A 135 -13.44 -5.79 9.73
C SER A 135 -14.48 -6.40 8.78
N PRO A 136 -15.78 -6.35 9.15
CA PRO A 136 -16.85 -6.55 8.19
C PRO A 136 -16.72 -5.62 6.97
N LYS A 137 -17.29 -6.06 5.85
CA LYS A 137 -17.33 -5.30 4.59
C LYS A 137 -18.04 -3.96 4.80
N ILE A 138 -17.41 -2.89 4.34
CA ILE A 138 -17.93 -1.52 4.34
C ILE A 138 -18.42 -1.20 2.93
N THR A 139 -19.69 -0.82 2.81
CA THR A 139 -20.31 -0.38 1.56
C THR A 139 -20.94 0.99 1.78
N PRO A 140 -21.11 1.82 0.73
CA PRO A 140 -21.92 3.02 0.84
C PRO A 140 -23.34 2.68 1.30
N GLY A 141 -23.96 3.59 2.04
CA GLY A 141 -25.38 3.50 2.37
C GLY A 141 -26.22 3.73 1.12
N TYR A 142 -27.32 2.99 1.00
CA TYR A 142 -28.30 3.20 -0.05
C TYR A 142 -29.14 4.44 0.30
N GLN A 143 -29.37 5.33 -0.67
CA GLN A 143 -30.33 6.44 -0.57
C GLN A 143 -31.56 6.12 -1.39
#